data_AF-A0A9W9BZI7-F1
#
_entry.id   AF-A0A9W9BZI7-F1
#
_cell.length_a   1.000
_cell.length_b   1.000
_cell.length_c   1.000
_cell.angle_alpha   90.00
_cell.angle_beta   90.00
_cell.angle_gamma   90.00
#
_symmetry.space_group_name_H-M   'P 1'
#
loop_
_entity.id
_entity.type
_entity.pdbx_description
1 polymer ?
#
loop_
_entity_poly.entity_id
_entity_poly.type
_entity_poly.pdbx_seq_one_letter_code
_entity_poly.pdbx_strand_id
1 'polypeptide(L)'
;MNLDDKAPIDLFAEIEAAGRNAIVLTVDSAADRTTYRAKRLLEDTGLGRDPRYTFMTWDFFKELQAMTKLPIIPKGIQTVEDARMAIDAGAAAIFLSNHGGRALDGSPSPLEIAWEIHQEDPDIFDEVEVYADGGIRYGADVLKLLALGVSLRFGISNRPM
;
A
#
# COMPACT_ATOMS: atom_id res chain seq x y z
N MET A 1 7.52 -16.41 -0.25
CA MET A 1 6.50 -17.29 -0.85
C MET A 1 7.18 -18.23 -1.84
N ASN A 2 6.75 -19.48 -1.96
CA ASN A 2 7.09 -20.34 -3.11
C ASN A 2 5.89 -20.32 -4.07
N LEU A 3 6.12 -20.21 -5.37
CA LEU A 3 5.10 -20.08 -6.41
C LEU A 3 4.15 -21.28 -6.52
N ASP A 4 4.50 -22.40 -5.87
CA ASP A 4 3.65 -23.58 -5.75
C ASP A 4 2.55 -23.45 -4.68
N ASP A 5 2.53 -22.37 -3.90
CA ASP A 5 1.53 -22.12 -2.87
C ASP A 5 0.22 -21.64 -3.51
N LYS A 6 -0.82 -22.49 -3.48
CA LYS A 6 -2.14 -22.17 -4.07
C LYS A 6 -2.92 -21.12 -3.29
N ALA A 7 -2.49 -20.80 -2.06
CA ALA A 7 -3.24 -19.93 -1.16
C ALA A 7 -3.58 -18.53 -1.73
N PRO A 8 -2.68 -17.82 -2.44
CA PRO A 8 -3.01 -16.52 -3.02
C PRO A 8 -4.03 -16.62 -4.17
N ILE A 9 -3.93 -17.66 -5.00
CA ILE A 9 -4.83 -17.88 -6.13
C ILE A 9 -6.25 -18.13 -5.62
N ASP A 10 -6.39 -19.01 -4.62
CA ASP A 10 -7.70 -19.32 -4.03
C ASP A 10 -8.31 -18.09 -3.35
N LEU A 11 -7.50 -17.31 -2.62
CA LEU A 11 -7.92 -16.06 -1.98
C LEU A 11 -8.35 -15.00 -3.01
N PHE A 12 -7.60 -14.82 -4.09
CA PHE A 12 -7.94 -13.85 -5.13
C PHE A 12 -9.22 -14.26 -5.87
N ALA A 13 -9.41 -15.55 -6.15
CA ALA A 13 -10.66 -16.06 -6.72
C ALA A 13 -11.86 -15.81 -5.79
N GLU A 14 -11.70 -15.96 -4.46
CA GLU A 14 -12.74 -15.62 -3.49
C GLU A 14 -13.06 -14.12 -3.49
N ILE A 15 -12.04 -13.26 -3.53
CA ILE A 15 -12.20 -11.80 -3.59
C ILE A 15 -12.92 -11.38 -4.87
N GLU A 16 -12.57 -11.98 -6.02
CA GLU A 16 -13.26 -11.77 -7.29
C GLU A 16 -14.73 -12.22 -7.22
N ALA A 17 -14.99 -13.42 -6.67
CA ALA A 17 -16.35 -13.93 -6.51
C ALA A 17 -17.21 -13.08 -5.55
N ALA A 18 -16.59 -12.43 -4.58
CA ALA A 18 -17.23 -11.48 -3.68
C ALA A 18 -17.55 -10.11 -4.34
N GLY A 19 -17.23 -9.94 -5.63
CA GLY A 19 -17.54 -8.73 -6.39
C GLY A 19 -16.75 -7.51 -5.94
N ARG A 20 -15.51 -7.69 -5.46
CA ARG A 20 -14.63 -6.58 -5.09
C ARG A 20 -14.01 -5.94 -6.32
N ASN A 21 -13.67 -4.65 -6.22
CA ASN A 21 -13.17 -3.86 -7.35
C ASN A 21 -11.65 -3.73 -7.40
N ALA A 22 -10.96 -4.02 -6.29
CA ALA A 22 -9.51 -3.90 -6.16
C ALA A 22 -9.00 -4.73 -4.97
N ILE A 23 -7.70 -5.01 -4.97
CA ILE A 23 -6.98 -5.64 -3.86
C ILE A 23 -5.96 -4.63 -3.33
N VAL A 24 -6.02 -4.34 -2.02
CA VAL A 24 -5.01 -3.50 -1.37
C VAL A 24 -3.98 -4.40 -0.69
N LEU A 25 -2.78 -4.46 -1.26
CA LEU A 25 -1.69 -5.29 -0.77
C LEU A 25 -0.80 -4.48 0.18
N THR A 26 -0.77 -4.85 1.46
CA THR A 26 0.06 -4.14 2.43
C THR A 26 1.53 -4.56 2.31
N VAL A 27 2.43 -3.59 2.06
CA VAL A 27 3.87 -3.81 1.87
C VAL A 27 4.74 -3.31 3.03
N ASP A 28 4.22 -2.42 3.90
CA ASP A 28 4.96 -1.77 5.00
C ASP A 28 5.19 -2.63 6.26
N SER A 29 5.04 -3.95 6.15
CA SER A 29 5.00 -4.78 7.35
C SER A 29 5.55 -6.19 7.16
N ALA A 30 6.63 -6.27 6.38
CA ALA A 30 7.39 -7.50 6.14
C ALA A 30 7.98 -8.14 7.41
N ALA A 31 8.10 -7.39 8.50
CA ALA A 31 8.63 -7.84 9.78
C ALA A 31 7.67 -7.57 10.94
N ASP A 32 7.93 -8.22 12.07
CA ASP A 32 7.25 -7.98 13.33
C ASP A 32 7.37 -6.51 13.73
N ARG A 33 6.27 -5.96 14.21
CA ARG A 33 6.22 -4.60 14.76
C ARG A 33 6.30 -4.64 16.27
N THR A 34 7.06 -3.71 16.85
CA THR A 34 7.10 -3.57 18.31
C THR A 34 6.05 -2.56 18.75
N THR A 35 5.01 -3.04 19.43
CA THR A 35 4.05 -2.13 20.10
C THR A 35 4.16 -2.26 21.62
N TYR A 36 4.92 -1.36 22.22
CA TYR A 36 5.26 -1.44 23.65
C TYR A 36 4.05 -1.51 24.58
N ARG A 37 2.95 -0.82 24.24
CA ARG A 37 1.71 -0.84 25.05
C ARG A 37 1.04 -2.21 25.03
N ALA A 38 0.91 -2.84 23.87
CA ALA A 38 0.31 -4.17 23.77
C ALA A 38 1.18 -5.20 24.49
N LYS A 39 2.51 -5.13 24.32
CA LYS A 39 3.47 -6.03 24.99
C LYS A 39 3.42 -5.95 26.52
N ARG A 40 2.95 -4.83 27.10
CA ARG A 40 2.76 -4.70 28.56
C ARG A 40 1.49 -5.39 29.08
N LEU A 41 0.49 -5.57 28.21
CA LEU A 41 -0.85 -6.00 28.59
C LEU A 41 -1.19 -7.42 28.11
N LEU A 42 -0.49 -7.89 27.08
CA LEU A 42 -0.79 -9.14 26.39
C LEU A 42 0.48 -10.00 26.32
N GLU A 43 0.34 -11.29 26.58
CA GLU A 43 1.40 -12.28 26.37
C GLU A 43 1.66 -12.50 24.87
N ASP A 44 0.59 -12.59 24.09
CA ASP A 44 0.62 -12.57 22.63
C ASP A 44 -0.04 -11.29 22.11
N THR A 45 0.73 -10.54 21.34
CA THR A 45 0.25 -9.27 20.76
C THR A 45 -0.49 -9.49 19.44
N GLY A 46 -0.47 -10.70 18.87
CA GLY A 46 -1.00 -11.00 17.54
C GLY A 46 -0.23 -10.27 16.43
N LEU A 47 1.03 -9.90 16.72
CA LEU A 47 1.88 -9.10 15.83
C LEU A 47 2.96 -9.92 15.14
N GLY A 48 3.07 -11.21 15.47
CA GLY A 48 3.94 -12.15 14.78
C GLY A 48 3.52 -12.25 13.31
N ARG A 49 4.43 -11.89 12.42
CA ARG A 49 4.27 -11.99 10.98
C ARG A 49 4.73 -13.35 10.53
N ASP A 50 4.01 -13.89 9.55
CA ASP A 50 4.45 -15.09 8.88
C ASP A 50 5.68 -14.75 8.01
N PRO A 51 6.86 -15.34 8.30
CA PRO A 51 8.12 -15.00 7.64
C PRO A 51 8.11 -15.35 6.14
N ARG A 52 7.12 -16.13 5.67
CA ARG A 52 6.93 -16.39 4.24
C ARG A 52 6.63 -15.12 3.43
N TYR A 53 6.11 -14.07 4.09
CA TYR A 53 5.79 -12.78 3.49
C TYR A 53 6.89 -11.72 3.64
N THR A 54 8.03 -12.08 4.24
CA THR A 54 9.17 -11.16 4.42
C THR A 54 9.91 -10.88 3.09
N PHE A 55 9.76 -11.73 2.09
CA PHE A 55 10.46 -11.65 0.80
C PHE A 55 9.62 -11.00 -0.32
N MET A 56 8.95 -9.90 -0.02
CA MET A 56 8.15 -9.18 -1.01
C MET A 56 9.06 -8.29 -1.87
N THR A 57 9.08 -8.54 -3.17
CA THR A 57 9.84 -7.79 -4.18
C THR A 57 8.90 -7.30 -5.28
N TRP A 58 9.36 -6.36 -6.11
CA TRP A 58 8.59 -5.88 -7.26
C TRP A 58 8.36 -6.96 -8.33
N ASP A 59 9.29 -7.90 -8.49
CA ASP A 59 9.09 -9.05 -9.39
C ASP A 59 7.96 -9.95 -8.88
N PHE A 60 7.96 -10.22 -7.57
CA PHE A 60 6.89 -10.99 -6.94
C PHE A 60 5.54 -10.25 -6.98
N PHE A 61 5.55 -8.91 -6.88
CA PHE A 61 4.35 -8.10 -7.07
C PHE A 61 3.75 -8.29 -8.47
N LYS A 62 4.58 -8.27 -9.53
CA LYS A 62 4.14 -8.53 -10.91
C LYS A 62 3.55 -9.93 -11.07
N GLU A 63 4.14 -10.92 -10.41
CA GLU A 63 3.62 -12.30 -10.40
C GLU A 63 2.23 -12.36 -9.74
N LEU A 64 2.02 -11.67 -8.61
CA LEU A 64 0.70 -11.59 -7.96
C LEU A 64 -0.34 -10.94 -8.87
N GLN A 65 0.03 -9.88 -9.61
CA GLN A 65 -0.88 -9.23 -10.55
C GLN A 65 -1.33 -10.18 -11.67
N ALA A 66 -0.48 -11.12 -12.09
CA ALA A 66 -0.86 -12.12 -13.10
C ALA A 66 -1.87 -13.16 -12.59
N MET A 67 -2.09 -13.26 -11.27
CA MET A 67 -2.99 -14.24 -10.66
C MET A 67 -4.44 -13.75 -10.54
N THR A 68 -4.72 -12.49 -10.84
CA THR A 68 -6.07 -11.88 -10.70
C THR A 68 -6.31 -10.85 -11.79
N LYS A 69 -7.59 -10.60 -12.10
CA LYS A 69 -8.00 -9.51 -13.00
C LYS A 69 -8.26 -8.20 -12.26
N LEU A 70 -8.24 -8.23 -10.93
CA LEU A 70 -8.45 -7.04 -10.12
C LEU A 70 -7.18 -6.21 -10.03
N PRO A 71 -7.29 -4.87 -10.06
CA PRO A 71 -6.15 -4.00 -9.80
C PRO A 71 -5.62 -4.26 -8.38
N ILE A 72 -4.31 -4.49 -8.28
CA ILE A 72 -3.59 -4.59 -7.01
C ILE A 72 -2.92 -3.25 -6.71
N ILE A 73 -3.13 -2.75 -5.50
CA ILE A 73 -2.66 -1.44 -5.02
C ILE A 73 -1.68 -1.70 -3.87
N PRO A 74 -0.38 -1.41 -4.03
CA PRO A 74 0.57 -1.50 -2.92
C PRO A 74 0.29 -0.38 -1.91
N LYS A 75 0.02 -0.78 -0.67
CA LYS A 75 -0.17 0.11 0.48
C LYS A 75 0.99 0.02 1.44
N GLY A 76 1.60 1.17 1.71
CA GLY A 76 2.81 1.22 2.53
C GLY A 76 3.99 1.92 1.87
N ILE A 77 3.75 2.60 0.75
CA ILE A 77 4.78 3.37 0.03
C ILE A 77 5.20 4.54 0.91
N GLN A 78 6.52 4.68 1.09
CA GLN A 78 7.11 5.62 2.05
C GLN A 78 8.26 6.44 1.47
N THR A 79 8.55 6.33 0.16
CA THR A 79 9.50 7.19 -0.55
C THR A 79 9.02 7.42 -1.98
N VAL A 80 9.53 8.47 -2.63
CA VAL A 80 9.30 8.73 -4.06
C VAL A 80 9.84 7.61 -4.97
N GLU A 81 10.98 7.00 -4.63
CA GLU A 81 11.56 5.93 -5.44
C GLU A 81 10.67 4.68 -5.43
N ASP A 82 10.15 4.27 -4.27
CA ASP A 82 9.22 3.15 -4.17
C ASP A 82 7.90 3.46 -4.91
N ALA A 83 7.47 4.72 -4.94
CA ALA A 83 6.31 5.14 -5.72
C ALA A 83 6.55 4.95 -7.22
N ARG A 84 7.71 5.39 -7.73
CA ARG A 84 8.10 5.20 -9.14
C ARG A 84 8.25 3.71 -9.48
N MET A 85 8.91 2.93 -8.62
CA MET A 85 9.06 1.49 -8.81
C MET A 85 7.72 0.75 -8.83
N ALA A 86 6.74 1.17 -8.02
CA ALA A 86 5.39 0.62 -8.05
C ALA A 86 4.70 0.83 -9.40
N ILE A 87 4.80 2.04 -9.95
CA ILE A 87 4.22 2.40 -11.25
C ILE A 87 4.90 1.62 -12.37
N ASP A 88 6.24 1.56 -12.37
CA ASP A 88 7.03 0.76 -13.32
C ASP A 88 6.72 -0.74 -13.20
N ALA A 89 6.30 -1.19 -12.02
CA ALA A 89 5.84 -2.55 -11.80
C ALA A 89 4.40 -2.80 -12.28
N GLY A 90 3.67 -1.78 -12.69
CA GLY A 90 2.31 -1.86 -13.22
C GLY A 90 1.22 -1.69 -12.16
N ALA A 91 1.52 -1.09 -11.01
CA ALA A 91 0.50 -0.78 -10.01
C ALA A 91 -0.56 0.16 -10.60
N ALA A 92 -1.84 -0.15 -10.39
CA ALA A 92 -2.95 0.66 -10.91
C ALA A 92 -3.18 1.97 -10.12
N ALA A 93 -2.67 1.99 -8.88
CA ALA A 93 -2.69 3.10 -7.94
C ALA A 93 -1.65 2.79 -6.85
N ILE A 94 -1.29 3.78 -6.03
CA ILE A 94 -0.40 3.60 -4.88
C ILE A 94 -1.03 4.15 -3.60
N PHE A 95 -0.62 3.63 -2.44
CA PHE A 95 -1.09 4.10 -1.14
C PHE A 95 0.07 4.49 -0.23
N LEU A 96 0.18 5.79 0.04
CA LEU A 96 1.12 6.38 0.99
C LEU A 96 0.68 6.05 2.40
N SER A 97 1.47 5.26 3.12
CA SER A 97 1.09 4.79 4.46
C SER A 97 2.31 4.29 5.24
N ASN A 98 2.30 4.54 6.54
CA ASN A 98 3.25 3.94 7.49
C ASN A 98 2.51 3.07 8.53
N HIS A 99 1.38 2.51 8.13
CA HIS A 99 0.48 1.72 8.98
C HIS A 99 -0.07 2.49 10.20
N GLY A 100 -0.16 3.81 10.12
CA GLY A 100 -0.58 4.68 11.21
C GLY A 100 0.47 4.80 12.32
N GLY A 101 1.76 4.82 11.96
CA GLY A 101 2.88 4.89 12.90
C GLY A 101 3.07 3.62 13.72
N ARG A 102 2.63 2.47 13.18
CA ARG A 102 2.69 1.17 13.88
C ARG A 102 3.69 0.22 13.24
N ALA A 103 4.34 0.58 12.14
CA ALA A 103 5.32 -0.26 11.47
C ALA A 103 6.73 0.10 11.95
N LEU A 104 7.46 0.88 11.16
CA LEU A 104 8.76 1.43 11.51
C LEU A 104 8.57 2.76 12.26
N ASP A 105 9.25 2.90 13.41
CA ASP A 105 9.24 4.15 14.17
C ASP A 105 10.17 5.18 13.52
N GLY A 106 9.77 6.46 13.54
CA GLY A 106 10.48 7.53 12.83
C GLY A 106 10.24 7.54 11.31
N SER A 107 9.37 6.68 10.78
CA SER A 107 8.91 6.78 9.39
C SER A 107 8.26 8.13 9.10
N PRO A 108 8.46 8.69 7.90
CA PRO A 108 7.80 9.91 7.47
C PRO A 108 6.28 9.74 7.47
N SER A 109 5.58 10.85 7.61
CA SER A 109 4.13 10.91 7.46
C SER A 109 3.75 10.83 5.97
N PRO A 110 2.55 10.32 5.64
CA PRO A 110 2.10 10.30 4.25
C PRO A 110 1.95 11.69 3.61
N LEU A 111 1.80 12.76 4.41
CA LEU A 111 1.85 14.13 3.92
C LEU A 111 3.27 14.54 3.50
N GLU A 112 4.30 14.16 4.26
CA GLU A 112 5.70 14.42 3.91
C GLU A 112 6.09 13.67 2.63
N ILE A 113 5.59 12.45 2.43
CA ILE A 113 5.85 11.70 1.19
C ILE A 113 5.09 12.27 0.00
N ALA A 114 3.84 12.70 0.19
CA ALA A 114 3.12 13.42 -0.88
C ALA A 114 3.86 14.71 -1.27
N TRP A 115 4.46 15.40 -0.29
CA TRP A 115 5.29 16.58 -0.54
C TRP A 115 6.59 16.23 -1.28
N GLU A 116 7.28 15.16 -0.88
CA GLU A 116 8.49 14.65 -1.57
C GLU A 116 8.19 14.32 -3.04
N ILE A 117 7.13 13.55 -3.31
CA ILE A 117 6.70 13.23 -4.69
C ILE A 117 6.43 14.52 -5.46
N HIS A 118 5.71 15.48 -4.89
CA HIS A 118 5.42 16.75 -5.56
C HIS A 118 6.68 17.53 -5.94
N GLN A 119 7.75 17.42 -5.14
CA GLN A 119 8.98 18.15 -5.34
C GLN A 119 9.95 17.45 -6.30
N GLU A 120 9.99 16.11 -6.28
CA GLU A 120 11.02 15.33 -6.95
C GLU A 120 10.51 14.61 -8.21
N ASP A 121 9.27 14.12 -8.21
CA ASP A 121 8.65 13.40 -9.33
C ASP A 121 7.14 13.66 -9.40
N PRO A 122 6.72 14.90 -9.72
CA PRO A 122 5.30 15.27 -9.70
C PRO A 122 4.46 14.54 -10.75
N ASP A 123 5.08 14.02 -11.82
CA ASP A 123 4.41 13.28 -12.90
C ASP A 123 3.69 12.03 -12.38
N ILE A 124 4.12 11.48 -11.23
CA ILE A 124 3.45 10.39 -10.52
C ILE A 124 1.96 10.67 -10.28
N PHE A 125 1.60 11.91 -9.94
CA PHE A 125 0.20 12.29 -9.69
C PHE A 125 -0.67 12.33 -10.95
N ASP A 126 -0.05 12.43 -12.12
CA ASP A 126 -0.73 12.41 -13.42
C ASP A 126 -0.81 10.99 -14.02
N GLU A 127 0.11 10.09 -13.62
CA GLU A 127 0.20 8.72 -14.12
C GLU A 127 -0.74 7.74 -13.41
N VAL A 128 -0.86 7.85 -12.08
CA VAL A 128 -1.65 6.91 -11.25
C VAL A 128 -2.43 7.63 -10.15
N GLU A 129 -3.49 6.99 -9.66
CA GLU A 129 -4.14 7.48 -8.44
C GLU A 129 -3.23 7.26 -7.22
N VAL A 130 -2.96 8.34 -6.48
CA VAL A 130 -2.20 8.29 -5.22
C VAL A 130 -3.16 8.47 -4.06
N TYR A 131 -3.22 7.51 -3.14
CA TYR A 131 -4.00 7.60 -1.90
C TYR A 131 -3.09 7.79 -0.69
N ALA A 132 -3.64 8.29 0.42
CA ALA A 132 -2.89 8.44 1.68
C ALA A 132 -3.77 8.14 2.90
N ASP A 133 -3.16 7.54 3.94
CA ASP A 133 -3.78 7.40 5.27
C ASP A 133 -2.85 7.91 6.38
N GLY A 134 -3.23 7.75 7.65
CA GLY A 134 -2.36 8.08 8.77
C GLY A 134 -2.41 9.56 9.18
N GLY A 135 -2.60 9.83 10.48
CA GLY A 135 -2.50 11.18 11.03
C GLY A 135 -3.59 12.20 10.63
N ILE A 136 -4.42 11.94 9.62
CA ILE A 136 -5.52 12.82 9.18
C ILE A 136 -6.58 12.92 10.28
N ARG A 137 -6.88 14.14 10.76
CA ARG A 137 -7.87 14.38 11.82
C ARG A 137 -8.88 15.46 11.48
N TYR A 138 -8.53 16.39 10.58
CA TYR A 138 -9.36 17.53 10.22
C TYR A 138 -9.49 17.67 8.71
N GLY A 139 -10.54 18.38 8.27
CA GLY A 139 -10.72 18.70 6.85
C GLY A 139 -9.54 19.49 6.25
N ALA A 140 -8.86 20.30 7.06
CA ALA A 140 -7.66 21.01 6.63
C ALA A 140 -6.51 20.06 6.26
N ASP A 141 -6.40 18.88 6.87
CA ASP A 141 -5.38 17.88 6.52
C ASP A 141 -5.71 17.25 5.16
N VAL A 142 -6.99 16.96 4.94
CA VAL A 142 -7.48 16.47 3.64
C VAL A 142 -7.23 17.49 2.53
N LEU A 143 -7.48 18.78 2.78
CA LEU A 143 -7.23 19.84 1.80
C LEU A 143 -5.76 19.97 1.42
N LYS A 144 -4.82 19.77 2.37
CA LYS A 144 -3.37 19.77 2.06
C LYS A 144 -3.00 18.61 1.15
N LEU A 145 -3.49 17.40 1.44
CA LEU A 145 -3.24 16.22 0.60
C LEU A 145 -3.83 16.38 -0.81
N LEU A 146 -5.07 16.86 -0.89
CA LEU A 146 -5.72 17.17 -2.17
C LEU A 146 -4.93 18.21 -2.97
N ALA A 147 -4.43 19.26 -2.32
CA ALA A 147 -3.63 20.30 -2.97
C ALA A 147 -2.30 19.77 -3.55
N LEU A 148 -1.78 18.67 -3.01
CA LEU A 148 -0.57 18.01 -3.50
C LEU A 148 -0.82 16.97 -4.60
N GLY A 149 -2.08 16.65 -4.91
CA GLY A 149 -2.45 15.68 -5.95
C GLY A 149 -2.95 14.34 -5.43
N VAL A 150 -3.02 14.13 -4.12
CA VAL A 150 -3.58 12.90 -3.54
C VAL A 150 -5.08 12.80 -3.85
N SER A 151 -5.54 11.63 -4.30
CA SER A 151 -6.92 11.36 -4.65
C SER A 151 -7.78 10.94 -3.45
N LEU A 152 -9.04 11.36 -3.46
CA LEU A 152 -10.10 10.88 -2.57
C LEU A 152 -11.11 9.97 -3.28
N ARG A 153 -10.95 9.79 -4.58
CA ARG A 153 -11.85 8.97 -5.41
C ARG A 153 -11.14 7.68 -5.74
N PHE A 154 -11.78 6.56 -5.46
CA PHE A 154 -11.43 5.28 -6.06
C PHE A 154 -12.00 5.26 -7.48
N GLY A 155 -11.25 5.83 -8.43
CA GLY A 155 -11.61 5.93 -9.85
C GLY A 155 -11.06 4.78 -10.70
N ILE A 156 -10.45 3.78 -10.07
CA ILE A 156 -9.88 2.58 -10.71
C ILE A 156 -11.01 1.75 -11.36
N SER A 157 -11.43 2.18 -12.55
CA SER A 157 -12.34 1.44 -13.42
C SER A 157 -11.51 0.81 -14.53
N ASN A 158 -11.81 -0.44 -14.91
CA ASN A 158 -11.27 -1.15 -16.08
C ASN A 158 -11.63 -0.49 -17.43
N ARG A 159 -11.66 0.85 -17.52
CA ARG A 159 -11.92 1.54 -18.79
C ARG A 159 -10.59 1.69 -19.54
N PRO A 160 -10.48 1.16 -20.77
CA PRO A 160 -9.39 1.55 -21.64
C PRO A 160 -9.53 3.06 -21.91
N MET A 161 -8.40 3.78 -21.91
CA MET A 161 -8.32 5.11 -22.53
C MET A 161 -8.73 5.04 -24.00
#